data_AF-A0A0U5G0L3-F1
#
_entry.id   AF-A0A0U5G0L3-F1
#
_cell.length_a   1.000
_cell.length_b   1.000
_cell.length_c   1.000
_cell.angle_alpha   90.00
_cell.angle_beta   90.00
_cell.angle_gamma   90.00
#
_symmetry.space_group_name_H-M   'P 1'
#
loop_
_entity.id
_entity.type
_entity.pdbx_description
1 polymer ?
#
loop_
_entity_poly.entity_id
_entity_poly.type
_entity_poly.pdbx_seq_one_letter_code
_entity_poly.pdbx_strand_id
1 'polypeptide(L)'
;MAARTSSSLWSTFNHVVLPPKLPGTADAGEELMERDLIRRMLETVVILKENCELDLLSTWQMIENTLQLSSLANDGTLCYEPALIKAFEKVSPDSSAFLRFLEQNAGLLIRRSPHTEPNVIIEASPTAEQALSAKGALQWDFPGVAVSVPSDVFDKPKFRQRLAAFLEKAGGESLDRFSVKVWKAGVETSEDRNTVHPAIVTQFLMTLFEVNGQRISLPALRKRVKDDVCWDNARLPWRRSPFWLVLRVSVQRLLYLHLGSEAGRIQYQALMCLFLARLLSDCVRDLSSDKYELLKVKLCRRLAKLDSEKTEKKCLSLTDGRRHAFTVVPRVVELFCTKSIDVTTAALETEWKNWKRGFQRRVPKLPTRASHEGHCLQLPKSLASYKRPWNRPSIATLERRP
;
A
#
# COMPACT_ATOMS: atom_id res chain seq x y z
N MET A 1 -0.57 -15.53 19.00
CA MET A 1 -0.16 -15.36 17.58
C MET A 1 -1.19 -14.59 16.76
N ALA A 2 -2.50 -14.90 16.84
CA ALA A 2 -3.55 -14.21 16.06
C ALA A 2 -3.64 -12.68 16.24
N ALA A 3 -3.37 -12.15 17.44
CA ALA A 3 -3.36 -10.69 17.68
C ALA A 3 -2.14 -9.96 17.07
N ARG A 4 -1.03 -10.68 16.82
CA ARG A 4 0.17 -10.11 16.16
C ARG A 4 0.03 -10.10 14.65
N THR A 5 -0.65 -11.10 14.07
CA THR A 5 -0.92 -11.19 12.63
C THR A 5 -1.93 -10.14 12.17
N SER A 6 -2.96 -9.84 12.99
CA SER A 6 -3.91 -8.76 12.68
C SER A 6 -3.27 -7.37 12.73
N SER A 7 -2.31 -7.14 13.64
CA SER A 7 -1.54 -5.89 13.74
C SER A 7 -0.65 -5.68 12.51
N SER A 8 0.03 -6.72 12.03
CA SER A 8 0.87 -6.65 10.82
C SER A 8 0.03 -6.40 9.56
N LEU A 9 -1.11 -7.11 9.41
CA LEU A 9 -2.02 -6.90 8.28
C LEU A 9 -2.59 -5.48 8.24
N TRP A 10 -2.97 -4.92 9.41
CA TRP A 10 -3.43 -3.54 9.51
C TRP A 10 -2.37 -2.53 9.08
N SER A 11 -1.12 -2.73 9.51
CA SER A 11 0.01 -1.89 9.10
C SER A 11 0.24 -1.96 7.59
N THR A 12 0.33 -3.17 7.02
CA THR A 12 0.42 -3.40 5.56
C THR A 12 -0.73 -2.70 4.81
N PHE A 13 -1.96 -2.83 5.31
CA PHE A 13 -3.13 -2.16 4.74
C PHE A 13 -2.94 -0.64 4.69
N ASN A 14 -2.48 -0.01 5.77
CA ASN A 14 -2.28 1.44 5.81
C ASN A 14 -1.25 1.91 4.77
N HIS A 15 -0.10 1.24 4.65
CA HIS A 15 0.95 1.63 3.71
C HIS A 15 0.58 1.37 2.22
N VAL A 16 -0.18 0.30 1.96
CA VAL A 16 -0.62 -0.08 0.61
C VAL A 16 -1.83 0.72 0.17
N VAL A 17 -2.87 0.78 1.01
CA VAL A 17 -4.20 1.31 0.67
C VAL A 17 -4.25 2.83 0.83
N LEU A 18 -3.57 3.39 1.84
CA LEU A 18 -3.69 4.79 2.24
C LEU A 18 -5.16 5.17 2.48
N PRO A 19 -5.79 4.64 3.55
CA PRO A 19 -7.16 5.02 3.90
C PRO A 19 -7.27 6.51 4.28
N PRO A 20 -8.49 7.10 4.21
CA PRO A 20 -8.70 8.49 4.61
C PRO A 20 -8.30 8.78 6.06
N LYS A 21 -8.45 7.80 6.95
CA LYS A 21 -8.00 7.87 8.34
C LYS A 21 -6.77 6.98 8.51
N LEU A 22 -5.60 7.61 8.54
CA LEU A 22 -4.32 6.97 8.81
C LEU A 22 -4.02 6.97 10.32
N PRO A 23 -3.13 6.08 10.81
CA PRO A 23 -2.62 6.15 12.16
C PRO A 23 -1.91 7.50 12.39
N GLY A 24 -1.93 8.02 13.62
CA GLY A 24 -1.20 9.24 13.97
C GLY A 24 0.16 8.99 14.63
N THR A 25 0.54 7.72 14.79
CA THR A 25 1.74 7.25 15.48
C THR A 25 2.51 6.29 14.59
N ALA A 26 3.84 6.28 14.70
CA ALA A 26 4.68 5.31 13.99
C ALA A 26 4.24 3.85 14.26
N ASP A 27 4.36 2.99 13.24
CA ASP A 27 4.02 1.58 13.35
C ASP A 27 4.96 0.86 14.32
N ALA A 28 4.38 0.00 15.17
CA ALA A 28 5.16 -0.92 15.99
C ALA A 28 5.62 -2.11 15.12
N GLY A 29 6.94 -2.25 14.93
CA GLY A 29 7.52 -3.38 14.19
C GLY A 29 7.50 -3.20 12.67
N GLU A 30 8.05 -2.09 12.17
CA GLU A 30 8.23 -1.81 10.74
C GLU A 30 8.83 -3.00 9.99
N GLU A 31 9.84 -3.68 10.56
CA GLU A 31 10.47 -4.87 9.98
C GLU A 31 9.46 -5.99 9.63
N LEU A 32 8.46 -6.22 10.48
CA LEU A 32 7.45 -7.27 10.24
C LEU A 32 6.53 -6.90 9.08
N MET A 33 6.21 -5.62 8.94
CA MET A 33 5.41 -5.10 7.83
C MET A 33 6.21 -5.13 6.52
N GLU A 34 7.51 -4.81 6.54
CA GLU A 34 8.37 -4.91 5.35
C GLU A 34 8.52 -6.36 4.88
N ARG A 35 8.73 -7.29 5.83
CA ARG A 35 8.75 -8.74 5.56
C ARG A 35 7.41 -9.21 4.98
N ASP A 36 6.27 -8.71 5.49
CA ASP A 36 4.95 -9.04 4.94
C ASP A 36 4.77 -8.50 3.51
N LEU A 37 5.22 -7.26 3.24
CA LEU A 37 5.17 -6.65 1.90
C LEU A 37 5.97 -7.45 0.87
N ILE A 38 7.22 -7.82 1.18
CA ILE A 38 8.07 -8.56 0.24
C ILE A 38 7.57 -9.99 0.05
N ARG A 39 7.10 -10.65 1.11
CA ARG A 39 6.47 -11.97 1.04
C ARG A 39 5.25 -11.96 0.12
N ARG A 40 4.34 -10.99 0.30
CA ARG A 40 3.15 -10.84 -0.56
C ARG A 40 3.53 -10.57 -2.01
N MET A 41 4.57 -9.77 -2.25
CA MET A 41 5.07 -9.50 -3.59
C MET A 41 5.63 -10.78 -4.24
N LEU A 42 6.45 -11.54 -3.51
CA LEU A 42 7.00 -12.84 -3.95
C LEU A 42 5.88 -13.82 -4.34
N GLU A 43 4.89 -14.01 -3.46
CA GLU A 43 3.74 -14.88 -3.76
C GLU A 43 2.98 -14.46 -5.01
N THR A 44 2.86 -13.15 -5.25
CA THR A 44 2.19 -12.62 -6.43
C THR A 44 3.02 -12.86 -7.69
N VAL A 45 4.35 -12.72 -7.59
CA VAL A 45 5.29 -13.00 -8.69
C VAL A 45 5.29 -14.48 -9.05
N VAL A 46 5.25 -15.38 -8.06
CA VAL A 46 5.16 -16.84 -8.29
C VAL A 46 3.91 -17.18 -9.11
N ILE A 47 2.74 -16.63 -8.73
CA ILE A 47 1.50 -16.83 -9.50
C ILE A 47 1.65 -16.36 -10.94
N LEU A 48 2.24 -15.18 -11.16
CA LEU A 48 2.45 -14.67 -12.51
C LEU A 48 3.44 -15.52 -13.29
N LYS A 49 4.52 -15.97 -12.66
CA LYS A 49 5.53 -16.85 -13.27
C LYS A 49 4.94 -18.20 -13.71
N GLU A 50 4.12 -18.81 -12.86
CA GLU A 50 3.48 -20.12 -13.15
C GLU A 50 2.45 -20.04 -14.27
N ASN A 51 1.88 -18.85 -14.50
CA ASN A 51 0.81 -18.63 -15.47
C ASN A 51 1.23 -17.71 -16.61
N CYS A 52 2.51 -17.42 -16.81
CA CYS A 52 2.98 -16.59 -17.90
C CYS A 52 3.33 -17.40 -19.15
N GLU A 53 3.48 -16.69 -20.26
CA GLU A 53 4.03 -17.24 -21.49
C GLU A 53 5.55 -17.47 -21.34
N LEU A 54 6.12 -18.37 -22.16
CA LEU A 54 7.54 -18.73 -22.10
C LEU A 54 8.48 -17.52 -22.22
N ASP A 55 8.13 -16.55 -23.06
CA ASP A 55 8.93 -15.34 -23.27
C ASP A 55 9.03 -14.43 -22.03
N LEU A 56 8.07 -14.55 -21.10
CA LEU A 56 8.03 -13.77 -19.86
C LEU A 56 8.68 -14.52 -18.68
N LEU A 57 8.92 -15.81 -18.83
CA LEU A 57 9.37 -16.68 -17.75
C LEU A 57 10.73 -16.23 -17.19
N SER A 58 11.69 -15.91 -18.05
CA SER A 58 13.01 -15.41 -17.64
C SER A 58 12.91 -14.10 -16.86
N THR A 59 12.04 -13.19 -17.31
CA THR A 59 11.81 -11.91 -16.62
C THR A 59 11.21 -12.14 -15.24
N TRP A 60 10.17 -12.97 -15.12
CA TRP A 60 9.55 -13.24 -13.82
C TRP A 60 10.48 -14.02 -12.88
N GLN A 61 11.28 -14.95 -13.40
CA GLN A 61 12.31 -15.62 -12.62
C GLN A 61 13.35 -14.63 -12.09
N MET A 62 13.79 -13.67 -12.91
CA MET A 62 14.71 -12.61 -12.48
C MET A 62 14.10 -11.71 -11.40
N ILE A 63 12.82 -11.34 -11.54
CA ILE A 63 12.12 -10.56 -10.51
C ILE A 63 12.00 -11.35 -9.21
N GLU A 64 11.68 -12.65 -9.27
CA GLU A 64 11.61 -13.51 -8.10
C GLU A 64 12.97 -13.62 -7.39
N ASN A 65 14.03 -13.92 -8.14
CA ASN A 65 15.40 -13.97 -7.61
C ASN A 65 15.79 -12.64 -6.96
N THR A 66 15.43 -11.52 -7.60
CA THR A 66 15.68 -10.17 -7.09
C THR A 66 14.97 -9.91 -5.76
N LEU A 67 13.71 -10.32 -5.64
CA LEU A 67 12.94 -10.18 -4.42
C LEU A 67 13.49 -11.08 -3.30
N GLN A 68 13.86 -12.32 -3.59
CA GLN A 68 14.50 -13.21 -2.62
C GLN A 68 15.83 -12.65 -2.13
N LEU A 69 16.66 -12.16 -3.06
CA LEU A 69 17.96 -11.57 -2.75
C LEU A 69 17.81 -10.30 -1.90
N SER A 70 16.87 -9.43 -2.27
CA SER A 70 16.61 -8.18 -1.55
C SER A 70 15.96 -8.45 -0.19
N SER A 71 15.18 -9.53 -0.04
CA SER A 71 14.65 -9.94 1.27
C SER A 71 15.76 -10.32 2.24
N LEU A 72 16.84 -10.96 1.76
CA LEU A 72 18.00 -11.30 2.57
C LEU A 72 18.85 -10.06 2.86
N ALA A 73 19.01 -9.16 1.89
CA ALA A 73 19.85 -7.99 2.02
C ALA A 73 19.25 -6.88 2.92
N ASN A 74 17.93 -6.84 3.03
CA ASN A 74 17.19 -5.91 3.91
C ASN A 74 16.68 -6.60 5.19
N ASP A 75 17.26 -7.74 5.58
CA ASP A 75 16.78 -8.44 6.77
C ASP A 75 17.17 -7.69 8.05
N GLY A 76 16.17 -7.05 8.67
CA GLY A 76 16.33 -6.21 9.86
C GLY A 76 16.29 -4.70 9.58
N THR A 77 16.49 -3.92 10.63
CA THR A 77 16.51 -2.44 10.60
C THR A 77 17.76 -1.90 9.93
N LEU A 78 18.89 -2.60 10.04
CA LEU A 78 20.20 -2.22 9.50
C LEU A 78 20.66 -3.22 8.44
N CYS A 79 21.28 -2.71 7.39
CA CYS A 79 21.90 -3.56 6.37
C CYS A 79 23.17 -4.20 6.95
N TYR A 80 23.09 -5.46 7.37
CA TYR A 80 24.22 -6.20 7.94
C TYR A 80 25.32 -6.48 6.90
N GLU A 81 26.58 -6.13 7.19
CA GLU A 81 27.69 -6.21 6.24
C GLU A 81 27.82 -7.60 5.56
N PRO A 82 27.85 -8.73 6.30
CA PRO A 82 27.91 -10.06 5.67
C PRO A 82 26.71 -10.41 4.78
N ALA A 83 25.52 -9.89 5.08
CA ALA A 83 24.34 -10.09 4.23
C ALA A 83 24.47 -9.30 2.93
N LEU A 84 24.99 -8.06 3.00
CA LEU A 84 25.27 -7.23 1.83
C LEU A 84 26.35 -7.84 0.93
N ILE A 85 27.45 -8.36 1.50
CA ILE A 85 28.50 -9.03 0.71
C ILE A 85 27.92 -10.21 -0.06
N LYS A 86 27.17 -11.08 0.63
CA LYS A 86 26.46 -12.22 -0.01
C LYS A 86 25.47 -11.75 -1.07
N ALA A 87 24.82 -10.60 -0.86
CA ALA A 87 23.92 -10.03 -1.84
C ALA A 87 24.67 -9.58 -3.10
N PHE A 88 25.77 -8.84 -2.94
CA PHE A 88 26.61 -8.36 -4.05
C PHE A 88 27.24 -9.50 -4.85
N GLU A 89 27.64 -10.58 -4.18
CA GLU A 89 28.15 -11.80 -4.84
C GLU A 89 27.12 -12.46 -5.75
N LYS A 90 25.84 -12.38 -5.38
CA LYS A 90 24.73 -12.96 -6.12
C LYS A 90 24.11 -12.00 -7.13
N VAL A 91 24.61 -10.77 -7.28
CA VAL A 91 24.13 -9.86 -8.33
C VAL A 91 24.62 -10.35 -9.70
N SER A 92 23.66 -10.70 -10.55
CA SER A 92 23.88 -11.25 -11.88
C SER A 92 22.86 -10.66 -12.87
N PRO A 93 22.93 -10.97 -14.18
CA PRO A 93 21.89 -10.59 -15.13
C PRO A 93 20.49 -11.11 -14.73
N ASP A 94 20.43 -12.26 -14.06
CA ASP A 94 19.18 -12.91 -13.63
C ASP A 94 18.80 -12.58 -12.17
N SER A 95 19.53 -11.69 -11.51
CA SER A 95 19.29 -11.33 -10.10
C SER A 95 19.84 -9.94 -9.79
N SER A 96 18.94 -9.00 -9.53
CA SER A 96 19.29 -7.67 -9.02
C SER A 96 19.11 -7.61 -7.51
N ALA A 97 19.62 -6.57 -6.86
CA ALA A 97 19.36 -6.30 -5.45
C ALA A 97 18.86 -4.87 -5.29
N PHE A 98 17.79 -4.68 -4.52
CA PHE A 98 17.43 -3.35 -4.02
C PHE A 98 17.63 -3.27 -2.52
N LEU A 99 18.08 -2.12 -2.05
CA LEU A 99 18.38 -1.84 -0.65
C LEU A 99 17.62 -0.60 -0.21
N ARG A 100 17.14 -0.59 1.03
CA ARG A 100 16.55 0.58 1.69
C ARG A 100 17.47 1.05 2.81
N PHE A 101 17.70 2.36 2.87
CA PHE A 101 18.38 3.03 3.98
C PHE A 101 17.37 3.91 4.73
N LEU A 102 16.95 3.50 5.94
CA LEU A 102 15.97 4.23 6.76
C LEU A 102 16.51 5.61 7.14
N GLU A 103 17.69 5.63 7.76
CA GLU A 103 18.35 6.85 8.25
C GLU A 103 18.77 7.83 7.15
N GLN A 104 18.66 7.44 5.88
CA GLN A 104 18.99 8.29 4.74
C GLN A 104 17.78 8.52 3.83
N ASN A 105 16.60 7.97 4.14
CA ASN A 105 15.42 7.95 3.27
C ASN A 105 15.77 7.71 1.79
N ALA A 106 16.65 6.74 1.54
CA ALA A 106 17.21 6.47 0.22
C ALA A 106 17.04 4.99 -0.14
N GLY A 107 16.86 4.72 -1.42
CA GLY A 107 16.88 3.38 -1.99
C GLY A 107 18.02 3.25 -2.99
N LEU A 108 18.65 2.08 -3.03
CA LEU A 108 19.59 1.69 -4.07
C LEU A 108 19.03 0.52 -4.86
N LEU A 109 19.18 0.54 -6.18
CA LEU A 109 19.00 -0.62 -7.06
C LEU A 109 20.35 -0.94 -7.70
N ILE A 110 20.83 -2.15 -7.50
CA ILE A 110 22.10 -2.67 -8.02
C ILE A 110 21.77 -3.81 -8.96
N ARG A 111 22.20 -3.71 -10.22
CA ARG A 111 21.93 -4.69 -11.27
C ARG A 111 23.08 -4.77 -12.25
N ARG A 112 23.22 -5.89 -12.96
CA ARG A 112 24.13 -5.94 -14.12
C ARG A 112 23.48 -5.36 -15.36
N SER A 113 24.28 -4.75 -16.22
CA SER A 113 23.84 -4.33 -17.55
C SER A 113 23.60 -5.56 -18.43
N PRO A 114 22.51 -5.59 -19.22
CA PRO A 114 22.31 -6.63 -20.23
C PRO A 114 23.14 -6.38 -21.51
N HIS A 115 23.82 -5.23 -21.63
CA HIS A 115 24.59 -4.85 -22.81
C HIS A 115 26.02 -5.43 -22.80
N THR A 116 26.70 -5.34 -23.94
CA THR A 116 28.00 -5.95 -24.26
C THR A 116 29.15 -5.61 -23.30
N GLU A 117 29.09 -4.49 -22.60
CA GLU A 117 30.09 -4.16 -21.59
C GLU A 117 29.68 -4.70 -20.22
N PRO A 118 30.56 -5.48 -19.55
CA PRO A 118 30.26 -6.08 -18.27
C PRO A 118 30.30 -5.01 -17.18
N ASN A 119 29.20 -4.28 -17.01
CA ASN A 119 29.07 -3.21 -16.02
C ASN A 119 27.96 -3.51 -15.01
N VAL A 120 28.18 -3.08 -13.77
CA VAL A 120 27.18 -3.03 -12.70
C VAL A 120 26.61 -1.62 -12.65
N ILE A 121 25.30 -1.51 -12.82
CA ILE A 121 24.57 -0.25 -12.76
C ILE A 121 23.98 -0.11 -11.37
N ILE A 122 24.33 1.00 -10.72
CA ILE A 122 23.87 1.37 -9.38
C ILE A 122 23.03 2.62 -9.49
N GLU A 123 21.82 2.56 -8.95
CA GLU A 123 20.81 3.59 -9.11
C GLU A 123 20.26 4.03 -7.75
N ALA A 124 20.34 5.32 -7.46
CA ALA A 124 19.78 5.91 -6.24
C ALA A 124 18.40 6.53 -6.46
N SER A 125 17.55 6.42 -5.44
CA SER A 125 16.29 7.18 -5.38
C SER A 125 16.55 8.69 -5.34
N PRO A 126 15.62 9.51 -5.87
CA PRO A 126 15.71 10.97 -5.77
C PRO A 126 15.61 11.43 -4.31
N THR A 127 16.08 12.66 -4.04
CA THR A 127 16.05 13.24 -2.70
C THR A 127 14.62 13.66 -2.30
N ALA A 128 14.28 13.47 -1.03
CA ALA A 128 12.95 13.76 -0.49
C ALA A 128 12.79 15.20 0.02
N GLU A 129 13.70 16.13 -0.32
CA GLU A 129 13.76 17.51 0.21
C GLU A 129 12.43 18.28 0.10
N GLN A 130 11.57 17.92 -0.86
CA GLN A 130 10.29 18.59 -1.11
C GLN A 130 9.07 17.93 -0.43
N ALA A 131 9.25 16.85 0.35
CA ALA A 131 8.15 16.07 0.95
C ALA A 131 7.29 16.87 1.93
N LEU A 132 7.90 17.64 2.83
CA LEU A 132 7.19 18.32 3.90
C LEU A 132 6.39 19.55 3.43
N SER A 133 6.73 20.13 2.27
CA SER A 133 6.11 21.37 1.75
C SER A 133 4.92 21.12 0.83
N ALA A 134 4.75 19.89 0.34
CA ALA A 134 3.81 19.59 -0.74
C ALA A 134 2.40 19.29 -0.20
N LYS A 135 1.41 20.11 -0.59
CA LYS A 135 -0.02 19.88 -0.29
C LYS A 135 -0.66 18.74 -1.11
N GLY A 136 0.12 17.76 -1.57
CA GLY A 136 -0.36 16.69 -2.44
C GLY A 136 0.71 15.70 -2.91
N ALA A 137 0.33 14.85 -3.87
CA ALA A 137 1.25 13.84 -4.41
C ALA A 137 2.41 14.50 -5.16
N LEU A 138 3.63 14.17 -4.77
CA LEU A 138 4.86 14.61 -5.42
C LEU A 138 5.14 13.81 -6.68
N GLN A 139 5.67 14.47 -7.69
CA GLN A 139 6.14 13.81 -8.89
C GLN A 139 7.65 13.60 -8.79
N TRP A 140 8.07 12.34 -8.68
CA TRP A 140 9.47 11.94 -8.59
C TRP A 140 9.88 11.19 -9.85
N ASP A 141 11.09 11.46 -10.32
CA ASP A 141 11.71 10.76 -11.43
C ASP A 141 12.78 9.80 -10.87
N PHE A 142 12.69 8.53 -11.26
CA PHE A 142 13.62 7.49 -10.80
C PHE A 142 14.45 6.96 -11.98
N PRO A 143 15.77 6.78 -11.80
CA PRO A 143 16.56 7.14 -10.62
C PRO A 143 16.81 8.64 -10.53
N GLY A 144 17.18 9.11 -9.34
CA GLY A 144 17.73 10.46 -9.18
C GLY A 144 19.17 10.54 -9.71
N VAL A 145 19.97 9.50 -9.43
CA VAL A 145 21.35 9.38 -9.89
C VAL A 145 21.62 7.93 -10.28
N ALA A 146 22.39 7.71 -11.34
CA ALA A 146 22.84 6.39 -11.76
C ALA A 146 24.31 6.40 -12.17
N VAL A 147 25.03 5.36 -11.77
CA VAL A 147 26.45 5.17 -12.07
C VAL A 147 26.67 3.76 -12.63
N SER A 148 27.48 3.68 -13.67
CA SER A 148 27.97 2.44 -14.27
C SER A 148 29.37 2.16 -13.72
N VAL A 149 29.55 1.02 -13.06
CA VAL A 149 30.84 0.57 -12.51
C VAL A 149 31.29 -0.67 -13.27
N PRO A 150 32.53 -0.73 -13.77
CA PRO A 150 33.07 -1.94 -14.41
C PRO A 150 32.99 -3.17 -13.50
N SER A 151 32.58 -4.31 -14.04
CA SER A 151 32.43 -5.55 -13.25
C SER A 151 33.74 -6.01 -12.66
N ASP A 152 34.87 -5.82 -13.34
CA ASP A 152 36.20 -6.16 -12.80
C ASP A 152 36.55 -5.36 -11.54
N VAL A 153 35.99 -4.15 -11.39
CA VAL A 153 36.11 -3.34 -10.17
C VAL A 153 35.13 -3.83 -9.12
N PHE A 154 33.85 -3.97 -9.48
CA PHE A 154 32.79 -4.38 -8.55
C PHE A 154 32.99 -5.79 -8.00
N ASP A 155 33.57 -6.70 -8.78
CA ASP A 155 33.76 -8.11 -8.43
C ASP A 155 34.98 -8.34 -7.52
N LYS A 156 35.82 -7.32 -7.31
CA LYS A 156 36.94 -7.38 -6.35
C LYS A 156 36.39 -7.56 -4.92
N PRO A 157 36.80 -8.62 -4.19
CA PRO A 157 36.30 -8.87 -2.82
C PRO A 157 36.51 -7.68 -1.88
N LYS A 158 37.67 -7.03 -1.97
CA LYS A 158 38.00 -5.83 -1.18
C LYS A 158 37.05 -4.65 -1.48
N PHE A 159 36.60 -4.51 -2.72
CA PHE A 159 35.66 -3.45 -3.09
C PHE A 159 34.28 -3.72 -2.46
N ARG A 160 33.76 -4.94 -2.61
CA ARG A 160 32.46 -5.34 -2.03
C ARG A 160 32.46 -5.25 -0.51
N GLN A 161 33.53 -5.67 0.16
CA GLN A 161 33.69 -5.54 1.61
C GLN A 161 33.65 -4.07 2.06
N ARG A 162 34.45 -3.20 1.42
CA ARG A 162 34.45 -1.76 1.74
C ARG A 162 33.10 -1.11 1.48
N LEU A 163 32.43 -1.49 0.38
CA LEU A 163 31.10 -1.00 0.07
C LEU A 163 30.07 -1.47 1.12
N ALA A 164 30.09 -2.75 1.49
CA ALA A 164 29.18 -3.29 2.49
C ALA A 164 29.37 -2.64 3.86
N ALA A 165 30.63 -2.50 4.32
CA ALA A 165 30.96 -1.80 5.55
C ALA A 165 30.54 -0.31 5.53
N PHE A 166 30.69 0.36 4.39
CA PHE A 166 30.22 1.74 4.23
C PHE A 166 28.69 1.82 4.34
N LEU A 167 27.97 0.91 3.66
CA LEU A 167 26.51 0.91 3.64
C LEU A 167 25.89 0.51 4.98
N GLU A 168 26.52 -0.40 5.72
CA GLU A 168 26.12 -0.73 7.09
C GLU A 168 26.23 0.51 7.99
N LYS A 169 27.37 1.21 7.96
CA LYS A 169 27.58 2.45 8.71
C LYS A 169 26.63 3.56 8.29
N ALA A 170 26.48 3.79 6.99
CA ALA A 170 25.56 4.79 6.45
C ALA A 170 24.08 4.47 6.77
N GLY A 171 23.76 3.20 6.99
CA GLY A 171 22.43 2.76 7.41
C GLY A 171 22.16 2.94 8.91
N GLY A 172 23.20 2.99 9.76
CA GLY A 172 23.06 3.06 11.23
C GLY A 172 23.50 4.36 11.89
N GLU A 173 24.29 5.19 11.21
CA GLU A 173 24.74 6.47 11.75
C GLU A 173 23.78 7.60 11.31
N SER A 174 22.98 8.10 12.25
CA SER A 174 22.33 9.40 12.10
C SER A 174 23.39 10.48 12.34
N LEU A 175 23.89 11.08 11.26
CA LEU A 175 24.82 12.20 11.37
C LEU A 175 24.05 13.44 11.83
N ASP A 176 24.28 13.89 13.05
CA ASP A 176 23.67 15.10 13.64
C ASP A 176 23.74 16.33 12.72
N ARG A 177 24.83 16.45 11.93
CA ARG A 177 25.03 17.51 10.93
C ARG A 177 24.01 17.51 9.78
N PHE A 178 23.37 16.38 9.50
CA PHE A 178 22.33 16.24 8.47
C PHE A 178 20.92 16.14 9.08
N SER A 179 20.79 16.31 10.40
CA SER A 179 19.51 16.44 11.07
C SER A 179 18.98 17.87 10.93
N VAL A 180 17.67 18.02 10.74
CA VAL A 180 17.06 19.35 10.79
C VAL A 180 17.12 19.82 12.24
N LYS A 181 17.73 20.98 12.48
CA LYS A 181 17.80 21.55 13.83
C LYS A 181 16.56 22.40 14.10
N VAL A 182 15.94 22.21 15.27
CA VAL A 182 14.87 23.10 15.75
C VAL A 182 15.28 23.76 17.05
N TRP A 183 14.78 24.97 17.19
CA TRP A 183 14.75 25.66 18.46
C TRP A 183 13.57 25.16 19.30
N LYS A 184 13.88 24.48 20.40
CA LYS A 184 12.89 24.07 21.41
C LYS A 184 13.35 24.58 22.77
N ALA A 185 12.46 25.30 23.46
CA ALA A 185 12.70 25.84 24.80
C ALA A 185 14.05 26.60 24.95
N GLY A 186 14.47 27.35 23.92
CA GLY A 186 15.70 28.15 23.94
C GLY A 186 16.99 27.37 23.64
N VAL A 187 16.91 26.08 23.31
CA VAL A 187 18.07 25.24 22.94
C VAL A 187 17.87 24.70 21.52
N GLU A 188 18.95 24.74 20.73
CA GLU A 188 19.00 24.10 19.42
C GLU A 188 19.13 22.58 19.62
N THR A 189 18.12 21.84 19.19
CA THR A 189 18.04 20.37 19.35
C THR A 189 17.76 19.72 18.00
N SER A 190 18.33 18.54 17.78
CA SER A 190 18.06 17.74 16.59
C SER A 190 16.57 17.41 16.50
N GLU A 191 15.96 17.66 15.34
CA GLU A 191 14.60 17.27 15.07
C GLU A 191 14.55 15.82 14.61
N ASP A 192 14.44 14.90 15.57
CA ASP A 192 14.24 13.46 15.29
C ASP A 192 12.96 13.19 14.47
N ARG A 193 12.08 14.19 14.32
CA ARG A 193 10.82 14.10 13.57
C ARG A 193 10.97 14.43 12.09
N ASN A 194 12.09 14.99 11.63
CA ASN A 194 12.28 15.33 10.22
C ASN A 194 13.08 14.26 9.47
N THR A 195 12.85 14.20 8.17
CA THR A 195 13.58 13.28 7.28
C THR A 195 15.04 13.71 7.19
N VAL A 196 15.97 12.81 7.51
CA VAL A 196 17.41 13.03 7.34
C VAL A 196 17.72 13.22 5.85
N HIS A 197 18.62 14.15 5.55
CA HIS A 197 19.01 14.43 4.18
C HIS A 197 19.72 13.21 3.55
N PRO A 198 19.28 12.71 2.39
CA PRO A 198 19.83 11.51 1.73
C PRO A 198 21.25 11.70 1.15
N ALA A 199 21.98 12.76 1.53
CA ALA A 199 23.21 13.19 0.86
C ALA A 199 24.31 12.12 0.93
N ILE A 200 24.36 11.32 1.99
CA ILE A 200 25.36 10.25 2.14
C ILE A 200 25.21 9.23 1.00
N VAL A 201 23.98 8.83 0.67
CA VAL A 201 23.72 7.84 -0.37
C VAL A 201 23.66 8.49 -1.76
N THR A 202 22.94 9.59 -1.90
CA THR A 202 22.64 10.19 -3.21
C THR A 202 23.75 11.07 -3.76
N GLN A 203 24.57 11.68 -2.90
CA GLN A 203 25.69 12.53 -3.29
C GLN A 203 27.01 11.82 -3.02
N PHE A 204 27.36 11.57 -1.76
CA PHE A 204 28.69 11.06 -1.40
C PHE A 204 28.97 9.67 -1.99
N LEU A 205 28.10 8.69 -1.76
CA LEU A 205 28.29 7.34 -2.29
C LEU A 205 28.27 7.32 -3.83
N MET A 206 27.38 8.08 -4.46
CA MET A 206 27.34 8.18 -5.92
C MET A 206 28.63 8.80 -6.48
N THR A 207 29.16 9.85 -5.86
CA THR A 207 30.46 10.41 -6.27
C THR A 207 31.61 9.41 -6.10
N LEU A 208 31.58 8.57 -5.05
CA LEU A 208 32.57 7.51 -4.87
C LEU A 208 32.50 6.45 -5.97
N PHE A 209 31.29 6.10 -6.42
CA PHE A 209 31.12 5.23 -7.58
C PHE A 209 31.60 5.89 -8.87
N GLU A 210 31.36 7.19 -9.06
CA GLU A 210 31.82 7.95 -10.23
C GLU A 210 33.36 7.95 -10.35
N VAL A 211 34.10 7.94 -9.23
CA VAL A 211 35.57 7.81 -9.26
C VAL A 211 36.03 6.47 -9.85
N ASN A 212 35.25 5.41 -9.67
CA ASN A 212 35.57 4.06 -10.11
C ASN A 212 34.76 3.61 -11.32
N GLY A 213 34.05 4.53 -11.98
CA GLY A 213 33.07 4.22 -13.00
C GLY A 213 32.69 5.47 -13.79
N GLN A 214 31.44 5.53 -14.22
CA GLN A 214 30.93 6.65 -15.01
C GLN A 214 29.48 6.94 -14.67
N ARG A 215 29.14 8.21 -14.47
CA ARG A 215 27.74 8.64 -14.35
C ARG A 215 27.01 8.41 -15.66
N ILE A 216 25.83 7.79 -15.59
CA ILE A 216 25.02 7.49 -16.78
C ILE A 216 23.65 8.13 -16.69
N SER A 217 23.08 8.48 -17.84
CA SER A 217 21.70 8.92 -17.96
C SER A 217 20.84 7.74 -18.38
N LEU A 218 19.82 7.42 -17.57
CA LEU A 218 18.89 6.32 -17.82
C LEU A 218 17.47 6.86 -18.05
N PRO A 219 16.61 6.12 -18.77
CA PRO A 219 15.21 6.48 -18.89
C PRO A 219 14.55 6.67 -17.52
N ALA A 220 13.94 7.84 -17.34
CA ALA A 220 13.27 8.20 -16.11
C ALA A 220 11.94 7.43 -15.95
N LEU A 221 11.79 6.77 -14.81
CA LEU A 221 10.53 6.22 -14.35
C LEU A 221 9.83 7.26 -13.47
N ARG A 222 8.88 7.97 -14.06
CA ARG A 222 8.09 8.99 -13.36
C ARG A 222 7.02 8.37 -12.47
N LYS A 223 7.00 8.77 -11.20
CA LYS A 223 6.05 8.29 -10.19
C LYS A 223 5.40 9.43 -9.43
N ARG A 224 4.09 9.30 -9.21
CA ARG A 224 3.36 10.11 -8.23
C ARG A 224 3.47 9.43 -6.87
N VAL A 225 4.25 10.02 -5.97
CA VAL A 225 4.50 9.55 -4.61
C VAL A 225 3.64 10.35 -3.66
N LYS A 226 2.87 9.65 -2.82
CA LYS A 226 2.21 10.24 -1.66
C LYS A 226 3.04 9.87 -0.45
N ASP A 227 3.71 10.87 0.11
CA ASP A 227 4.50 10.80 1.33
C ASP A 227 3.70 11.47 2.46
N ASP A 228 2.59 10.82 2.84
CA ASP A 228 1.68 11.36 3.87
C ASP A 228 2.31 11.15 5.25
N VAL A 229 2.40 12.25 6.01
CA VAL A 229 2.82 12.23 7.42
C VAL A 229 1.60 12.54 8.27
N CYS A 230 1.21 11.61 9.14
CA CYS A 230 0.07 11.78 10.03
C CYS A 230 0.57 11.79 11.48
N TRP A 231 0.27 12.87 12.19
CA TRP A 231 0.72 13.07 13.55
C TRP A 231 -0.48 13.30 14.47
N ASP A 232 -0.58 12.49 15.52
CA ASP A 232 -1.60 12.61 16.57
C ASP A 232 -0.93 12.59 17.95
N ASN A 233 -0.34 13.74 18.32
CA ASN A 233 0.33 13.99 19.60
C ASN A 233 1.28 12.87 20.09
N ALA A 234 1.98 12.22 19.15
CA ALA A 234 2.88 11.11 19.43
C ALA A 234 4.37 11.53 19.37
N ARG A 235 5.25 10.69 19.95
CA ARG A 235 6.71 10.89 19.88
C ARG A 235 7.19 10.94 18.42
N LEU A 236 6.81 9.95 17.63
CA LEU A 236 7.09 9.82 16.20
C LEU A 236 5.76 9.76 15.43
N PRO A 237 5.60 10.54 14.34
CA PRO A 237 4.41 10.50 13.51
C PRO A 237 4.35 9.19 12.71
N TRP A 238 3.15 8.82 12.27
CA TRP A 238 3.01 7.81 11.24
C TRP A 238 3.54 8.36 9.92
N ARG A 239 4.32 7.53 9.21
CA ARG A 239 4.82 7.83 7.86
C ARG A 239 4.61 6.65 6.96
N ARG A 240 4.44 6.92 5.67
CA ARG A 240 4.36 5.85 4.70
C ARG A 240 5.72 5.17 4.55
N SER A 241 5.76 3.84 4.63
CA SER A 241 6.98 3.05 4.47
C SER A 241 7.77 3.40 3.20
N PRO A 242 9.03 3.87 3.34
CA PRO A 242 9.95 4.06 2.22
C PRO A 242 10.28 2.74 1.52
N PHE A 243 10.34 1.62 2.25
CA PHE A 243 10.54 0.29 1.68
C PHE A 243 9.49 -0.04 0.63
N TRP A 244 8.22 0.25 0.92
CA TRP A 244 7.14 0.02 -0.02
C TRP A 244 7.29 0.82 -1.32
N LEU A 245 7.90 2.00 -1.25
CA LEU A 245 8.22 2.78 -2.45
C LEU A 245 9.36 2.13 -3.23
N VAL A 246 10.48 1.81 -2.57
CA VAL A 246 11.65 1.16 -3.18
C VAL A 246 11.25 -0.15 -3.84
N LEU A 247 10.55 -1.03 -3.12
CA LEU A 247 10.05 -2.31 -3.63
C LEU A 247 9.25 -2.14 -4.93
N ARG A 248 8.26 -1.24 -4.93
CA ARG A 248 7.42 -1.01 -6.11
C ARG A 248 8.17 -0.39 -7.28
N VAL A 249 9.08 0.54 -7.00
CA VAL A 249 9.86 1.23 -8.03
C VAL A 249 10.86 0.27 -8.65
N SER A 250 11.60 -0.50 -7.85
CA SER A 250 12.58 -1.47 -8.31
C SER A 250 11.94 -2.54 -9.19
N VAL A 251 10.83 -3.14 -8.76
CA VAL A 251 10.12 -4.16 -9.56
C VAL A 251 9.60 -3.57 -10.87
N GLN A 252 8.97 -2.40 -10.84
CA GLN A 252 8.51 -1.77 -12.07
C GLN A 252 9.65 -1.44 -13.01
N ARG A 253 10.74 -0.89 -12.46
CA ARG A 253 11.90 -0.48 -13.24
C ARG A 253 12.53 -1.67 -13.95
N LEU A 254 12.70 -2.78 -13.24
CA LEU A 254 13.22 -4.02 -13.83
C LEU A 254 12.30 -4.56 -14.92
N LEU A 255 10.98 -4.54 -14.72
CA LEU A 255 10.02 -4.93 -15.76
C LEU A 255 10.12 -4.04 -17.02
N TYR A 256 10.30 -2.72 -16.83
CA TYR A 256 10.43 -1.78 -17.95
C TYR A 256 11.75 -1.97 -18.71
N LEU A 257 12.84 -2.28 -18.00
CA LEU A 257 14.15 -2.51 -18.60
C LEU A 257 14.16 -3.80 -19.43
N HIS A 258 13.50 -4.87 -18.97
CA HIS A 258 13.51 -6.16 -19.64
C HIS A 258 12.44 -6.29 -20.73
N LEU A 259 11.26 -5.71 -20.53
CA LEU A 259 10.11 -5.87 -21.44
C LEU A 259 9.81 -4.60 -22.26
N GLY A 260 10.56 -3.52 -22.03
CA GLY A 260 10.25 -2.20 -22.56
C GLY A 260 9.10 -1.52 -21.82
N SER A 261 8.88 -0.24 -22.16
CA SER A 261 7.91 0.62 -21.46
C SER A 261 6.47 0.14 -21.57
N GLU A 262 6.12 -0.51 -22.68
CA GLU A 262 4.76 -0.90 -22.99
C GLU A 262 4.33 -2.18 -22.28
N ALA A 263 5.03 -3.29 -22.54
CA ALA A 263 4.75 -4.57 -21.91
C ALA A 263 5.09 -4.53 -20.42
N GLY A 264 6.21 -3.89 -20.02
CA GLY A 264 6.57 -3.71 -18.62
C GLY A 264 5.51 -2.98 -17.80
N ARG A 265 4.81 -1.99 -18.40
CA ARG A 265 3.68 -1.30 -17.76
C ARG A 265 2.52 -2.24 -17.47
N ILE A 266 2.15 -3.06 -18.45
CA ILE A 266 1.01 -3.99 -18.34
C ILE A 266 1.31 -5.06 -17.29
N GLN A 267 2.49 -5.67 -17.36
CA GLN A 267 2.93 -6.67 -16.37
C GLN A 267 2.97 -6.08 -14.96
N TYR A 268 3.47 -4.85 -14.79
CA TYR A 268 3.48 -4.19 -13.49
C TYR A 268 2.06 -3.90 -12.98
N GLN A 269 1.15 -3.44 -13.84
CA GLN A 269 -0.22 -3.18 -13.43
C GLN A 269 -0.95 -4.46 -13.02
N ALA A 270 -0.74 -5.55 -13.75
CA ALA A 270 -1.28 -6.87 -13.43
C ALA A 270 -0.76 -7.40 -12.09
N LEU A 271 0.56 -7.36 -11.88
CA LEU A 271 1.20 -7.67 -10.61
C LEU A 271 0.56 -6.91 -9.46
N MET A 272 0.36 -5.60 -9.62
CA MET A 272 -0.25 -4.80 -8.56
C MET A 272 -1.74 -5.11 -8.35
N CYS A 273 -2.50 -5.53 -9.36
CA CYS A 273 -3.89 -5.94 -9.18
C CYS A 273 -3.98 -7.24 -8.39
N LEU A 274 -3.15 -8.24 -8.75
CA LEU A 274 -3.08 -9.51 -8.02
C LEU A 274 -2.60 -9.31 -6.57
N PHE A 275 -1.59 -8.46 -6.36
CA PHE A 275 -1.12 -8.10 -5.02
C PHE A 275 -2.27 -7.55 -4.16
N LEU A 276 -3.09 -6.65 -4.72
CA LEU A 276 -4.23 -6.07 -4.02
C LEU A 276 -5.36 -7.08 -3.79
N ALA A 277 -5.64 -7.98 -4.74
CA ALA A 277 -6.64 -9.04 -4.58
C ALA A 277 -6.25 -10.04 -3.48
N ARG A 278 -4.96 -10.38 -3.37
CA ARG A 278 -4.46 -11.20 -2.25
C ARG A 278 -4.61 -10.48 -0.93
N LEU A 279 -4.20 -9.21 -0.86
CA LEU A 279 -4.38 -8.39 0.34
C LEU A 279 -5.86 -8.29 0.73
N LEU A 280 -6.76 -8.11 -0.25
CA LEU A 280 -8.20 -8.01 -0.04
C LEU A 280 -8.77 -9.29 0.60
N SER A 281 -8.35 -10.45 0.11
CA SER A 281 -8.79 -11.74 0.62
C SER A 281 -8.41 -11.94 2.10
N ASP A 282 -7.24 -11.44 2.53
CA ASP A 282 -6.84 -11.47 3.93
C ASP A 282 -7.60 -10.42 4.76
N CYS A 283 -7.81 -9.21 4.21
CA CYS A 283 -8.54 -8.16 4.90
C CYS A 283 -10.00 -8.53 5.21
N VAL A 284 -10.67 -9.32 4.37
CA VAL A 284 -12.04 -9.81 4.63
C VAL A 284 -12.11 -10.67 5.89
N ARG A 285 -11.02 -11.36 6.24
CA ARG A 285 -10.99 -12.28 7.40
C ARG A 285 -10.74 -11.54 8.71
N ASP A 286 -9.87 -10.53 8.67
CA ASP A 286 -9.25 -9.98 9.88
C ASP A 286 -9.54 -8.47 10.10
N LEU A 287 -10.06 -7.76 9.09
CA LEU A 287 -10.37 -6.33 9.18
C LEU A 287 -11.89 -6.07 9.05
N SER A 288 -12.32 -4.89 9.48
CA SER A 288 -13.71 -4.44 9.41
C SER A 288 -14.16 -4.08 7.98
N SER A 289 -15.48 -4.13 7.72
CA SER A 289 -16.08 -3.93 6.39
C SER A 289 -15.75 -2.62 5.70
N ASP A 290 -15.60 -1.53 6.45
CA ASP A 290 -15.14 -0.25 5.91
C ASP A 290 -13.77 -0.36 5.22
N LYS A 291 -12.86 -1.18 5.76
CA LYS A 291 -11.48 -1.31 5.27
C LYS A 291 -11.41 -2.14 4.01
N TYR A 292 -11.99 -3.35 4.04
CA TYR A 292 -11.95 -4.20 2.88
C TYR A 292 -12.86 -3.69 1.75
N GLU A 293 -13.91 -2.90 2.03
CA GLU A 293 -14.66 -2.18 1.00
C GLU A 293 -13.79 -1.13 0.29
N LEU A 294 -13.01 -0.35 1.05
CA LEU A 294 -12.09 0.64 0.47
C LEU A 294 -11.06 -0.03 -0.44
N LEU A 295 -10.50 -1.17 -0.01
CA LEU A 295 -9.55 -1.93 -0.80
C LEU A 295 -10.20 -2.55 -2.05
N LYS A 296 -11.44 -3.06 -1.94
CA LYS A 296 -12.23 -3.53 -3.09
C LYS A 296 -12.40 -2.42 -4.13
N VAL A 297 -12.83 -1.23 -3.71
CA VAL A 297 -12.97 -0.05 -4.60
C VAL A 297 -11.63 0.31 -5.26
N LYS A 298 -10.52 0.25 -4.51
CA LYS A 298 -9.17 0.52 -5.05
C LYS A 298 -8.75 -0.50 -6.10
N LEU A 299 -9.05 -1.78 -5.87
CA LEU A 299 -8.81 -2.87 -6.83
C LEU A 299 -9.65 -2.67 -8.09
N CYS A 300 -10.97 -2.47 -7.97
CA CYS A 300 -11.87 -2.27 -9.11
C CYS A 300 -11.45 -1.07 -9.97
N ARG A 301 -11.05 0.06 -9.35
CA ARG A 301 -10.54 1.24 -10.08
C ARG A 301 -9.27 0.93 -10.87
N ARG A 302 -8.39 0.08 -10.35
CA ARG A 302 -7.16 -0.33 -11.04
C ARG A 302 -7.45 -1.29 -12.19
N LEU A 303 -8.37 -2.23 -12.01
CA LEU A 303 -8.83 -3.13 -13.08
C LEU A 303 -9.46 -2.34 -14.22
N ALA A 304 -10.37 -1.41 -13.92
CA ALA A 304 -10.97 -0.55 -14.93
C ALA A 304 -9.91 0.24 -15.72
N LYS A 305 -8.89 0.76 -15.04
CA LYS A 305 -7.77 1.44 -15.70
C LYS A 305 -6.95 0.50 -16.60
N LEU A 306 -6.67 -0.71 -16.14
CA LEU A 306 -5.97 -1.72 -16.93
C LEU A 306 -6.78 -2.09 -18.19
N ASP A 307 -8.10 -2.17 -18.09
CA ASP A 307 -8.98 -2.48 -19.22
C ASP A 307 -9.12 -1.32 -20.22
N SER A 308 -9.21 -0.07 -19.74
CA SER A 308 -9.19 1.10 -20.63
C SER A 308 -7.91 1.15 -21.46
N GLU A 309 -6.74 0.87 -20.85
CA GLU A 309 -5.45 0.85 -21.55
C GLU A 309 -5.36 -0.27 -22.61
N LYS A 310 -6.04 -1.40 -22.42
CA LYS A 310 -6.16 -2.46 -23.44
C LYS A 310 -6.98 -2.00 -24.64
N THR A 311 -8.13 -1.38 -24.38
CA THR A 311 -9.08 -0.97 -25.43
C THR A 311 -8.50 0.12 -26.32
N GLU A 312 -7.87 1.14 -25.72
CA GLU A 312 -7.22 2.23 -26.46
C GLU A 312 -6.12 1.72 -27.41
N LYS A 313 -5.32 0.74 -26.96
CA LYS A 313 -4.21 0.18 -27.74
C LYS A 313 -4.64 -0.83 -28.80
N LYS A 314 -5.75 -1.52 -28.59
CA LYS A 314 -6.37 -2.38 -29.61
C LYS A 314 -6.85 -1.57 -30.82
N CYS A 315 -7.23 -0.30 -30.62
CA CYS A 315 -7.62 0.62 -31.70
C CYS A 315 -6.43 1.19 -32.49
N LEU A 316 -5.22 1.17 -31.93
CA LEU A 316 -4.00 1.59 -32.59
C LEU A 316 -3.29 0.35 -33.14
N SER A 317 -3.56 -0.01 -34.40
CA SER A 317 -3.01 -1.18 -35.10
C SER A 317 -1.57 -1.52 -34.69
N LEU A 318 -1.41 -2.51 -33.79
CA LEU A 318 -0.11 -3.05 -33.41
C LEU A 318 0.39 -3.95 -34.54
N THR A 319 1.31 -3.43 -35.35
CA THR A 319 2.20 -4.23 -36.21
C THR A 319 3.00 -5.24 -35.38
N ASP A 320 3.25 -6.36 -36.03
CA ASP A 320 3.73 -7.67 -35.60
C ASP A 320 4.69 -7.76 -34.39
N GLY A 321 4.55 -8.84 -33.59
CA GLY A 321 5.40 -9.22 -32.44
C GLY A 321 4.84 -8.92 -31.03
N ARG A 322 4.15 -7.79 -30.82
CA ARG A 322 3.73 -7.31 -29.48
C ARG A 322 2.41 -7.88 -28.93
N ARG A 323 1.75 -8.79 -29.65
CA ARG A 323 0.42 -9.35 -29.28
C ARG A 323 0.43 -10.21 -27.99
N HIS A 324 1.57 -10.80 -27.65
CA HIS A 324 1.71 -11.88 -26.66
C HIS A 324 1.66 -11.39 -25.20
N ALA A 325 2.30 -10.24 -24.90
CA ALA A 325 2.21 -9.62 -23.57
C ALA A 325 0.77 -9.22 -23.14
N PHE A 326 -0.19 -9.19 -24.09
CA PHE A 326 -1.57 -8.79 -23.87
C PHE A 326 -2.54 -9.95 -23.66
N THR A 327 -2.19 -11.20 -24.00
CA THR A 327 -3.18 -12.29 -24.10
C THR A 327 -3.41 -13.07 -22.81
N VAL A 328 -2.35 -13.37 -22.05
CA VAL A 328 -2.46 -14.24 -20.86
C VAL A 328 -2.62 -13.47 -19.55
N VAL A 329 -1.99 -12.28 -19.46
CA VAL A 329 -2.11 -11.38 -18.30
C VAL A 329 -3.57 -11.07 -17.90
N PRO A 330 -4.50 -10.79 -18.85
CA PRO A 330 -5.88 -10.51 -18.50
C PRO A 330 -6.57 -11.67 -17.80
N ARG A 331 -6.36 -12.93 -18.24
CA ARG A 331 -7.12 -14.09 -17.73
C ARG A 331 -6.77 -14.42 -16.28
N VAL A 332 -5.49 -14.40 -15.94
CA VAL A 332 -5.03 -14.65 -14.57
C VAL A 332 -5.51 -13.52 -13.65
N VAL A 333 -5.32 -12.27 -14.07
CA VAL A 333 -5.78 -11.11 -13.30
C VAL A 333 -7.29 -11.16 -13.10
N GLU A 334 -8.06 -11.42 -14.15
CA GLU A 334 -9.51 -11.52 -14.12
C GLU A 334 -9.97 -12.62 -13.17
N LEU A 335 -9.42 -13.84 -13.27
CA LEU A 335 -9.81 -14.96 -12.42
C LEU A 335 -9.58 -14.66 -10.92
N PHE A 336 -8.37 -14.24 -10.56
CA PHE A 336 -8.02 -14.02 -9.15
C PHE A 336 -8.69 -12.78 -8.58
N CYS A 337 -8.78 -11.69 -9.35
CA CYS A 337 -9.39 -10.46 -8.86
C CYS A 337 -10.91 -10.59 -8.76
N THR A 338 -11.58 -11.20 -9.74
CA THR A 338 -13.04 -11.41 -9.72
C THR A 338 -13.40 -12.30 -8.53
N LYS A 339 -12.69 -13.42 -8.34
CA LYS A 339 -12.89 -14.28 -7.16
C LYS A 339 -12.76 -13.52 -5.84
N SER A 340 -11.73 -12.67 -5.71
CA SER A 340 -11.54 -11.88 -4.49
C SER A 340 -12.67 -10.85 -4.29
N ILE A 341 -13.08 -10.16 -5.36
CA ILE A 341 -14.18 -9.19 -5.34
C ILE A 341 -15.51 -9.85 -4.98
N ASP A 342 -15.80 -11.02 -5.53
CA ASP A 342 -17.03 -11.77 -5.27
C ASP A 342 -17.10 -12.23 -3.81
N VAL A 343 -15.99 -12.78 -3.29
CA VAL A 343 -15.88 -13.18 -1.88
C VAL A 343 -16.10 -11.97 -0.96
N THR A 344 -15.48 -10.82 -1.25
CA THR A 344 -15.69 -9.60 -0.48
C THR A 344 -17.13 -9.11 -0.58
N THR A 345 -17.74 -9.16 -1.76
CA THR A 345 -19.11 -8.70 -1.98
C THR A 345 -20.11 -9.57 -1.21
N ALA A 346 -19.93 -10.89 -1.23
CA ALA A 346 -20.72 -11.81 -0.42
C ALA A 346 -20.57 -11.57 1.08
N ALA A 347 -19.36 -11.26 1.55
CA ALA A 347 -19.11 -10.92 2.96
C ALA A 347 -19.85 -9.64 3.37
N LEU A 348 -19.78 -8.58 2.55
CA LEU A 348 -20.51 -7.33 2.79
C LEU A 348 -22.02 -7.53 2.82
N GLU A 349 -22.55 -8.28 1.86
CA GLU A 349 -23.97 -8.56 1.83
C GLU A 349 -24.43 -9.34 3.08
N THR A 350 -23.59 -10.26 3.55
CA THR A 350 -23.88 -11.05 4.75
C THR A 350 -23.87 -10.16 5.99
N GLU A 351 -22.84 -9.32 6.17
CA GLU A 351 -22.79 -8.34 7.26
C GLU A 351 -23.99 -7.36 7.20
N TRP A 352 -24.32 -6.86 6.02
CA TRP A 352 -25.43 -5.96 5.80
C TRP A 352 -26.79 -6.60 6.13
N LYS A 353 -27.00 -7.86 5.71
CA LYS A 353 -28.19 -8.65 6.08
C LYS A 353 -28.26 -8.88 7.58
N ASN A 354 -27.13 -9.18 8.24
CA ASN A 354 -27.07 -9.34 9.70
C ASN A 354 -27.42 -8.06 10.44
N TRP A 355 -26.83 -6.94 10.00
CA TRP A 355 -27.13 -5.61 10.54
C TRP A 355 -28.61 -5.28 10.36
N LYS A 356 -29.18 -5.45 9.17
CA LYS A 356 -30.62 -5.25 8.91
C LYS A 356 -31.51 -6.07 9.84
N ARG A 357 -31.19 -7.34 10.10
CA ARG A 357 -31.95 -8.18 11.03
C ARG A 357 -31.96 -7.65 12.46
N GLY A 358 -30.87 -7.00 12.89
CA GLY A 358 -30.79 -6.36 14.21
C GLY A 358 -31.69 -5.14 14.37
N PHE A 359 -31.91 -4.38 13.28
CA PHE A 359 -32.72 -3.15 13.28
C PHE A 359 -34.13 -3.32 12.71
N GLN A 360 -34.48 -4.51 12.22
CA GLN A 360 -35.84 -4.79 11.75
C GLN A 360 -36.82 -4.75 12.93
N ARG A 361 -37.65 -3.70 12.96
CA ARG A 361 -38.76 -3.60 13.90
C ARG A 361 -39.65 -4.83 13.73
N ARG A 362 -39.76 -5.64 14.78
CA ARG A 362 -40.74 -6.72 14.84
C ARG A 362 -42.11 -6.07 14.94
N VAL A 363 -42.80 -5.92 13.81
CA VAL A 363 -44.20 -5.52 13.79
C VAL A 363 -45.02 -6.78 14.02
N PRO A 364 -45.62 -6.99 15.20
CA PRO A 364 -46.52 -8.12 15.40
C PRO A 364 -47.69 -7.99 14.43
N LYS A 365 -48.17 -9.12 13.92
CA LYS A 365 -49.43 -9.12 13.17
C LYS A 365 -50.52 -8.60 14.10
N LEU A 366 -51.26 -7.58 13.64
CA LEU A 366 -52.47 -7.14 14.33
C LEU A 366 -53.39 -8.36 14.44
N PRO A 367 -53.89 -8.69 15.64
CA PRO A 367 -54.81 -9.79 15.78
C PRO A 367 -56.07 -9.50 14.95
N THR A 368 -56.58 -10.50 14.25
CA THR A 368 -57.77 -10.38 13.38
C THR A 368 -59.04 -10.05 14.16
N ARG A 369 -59.01 -10.21 15.49
CA ARG A 369 -60.09 -9.86 16.41
C ARG A 369 -59.47 -9.19 17.64
N ALA A 370 -60.13 -8.16 18.15
CA ALA A 370 -59.75 -7.57 19.43
C ALA A 370 -59.96 -8.59 20.56
N SER A 371 -59.12 -8.54 21.59
CA SER A 371 -59.35 -9.30 22.82
C SER A 371 -60.63 -8.79 23.48
N HIS A 372 -61.27 -9.62 24.30
CA HIS A 372 -62.49 -9.24 25.03
C HIS A 372 -62.28 -7.99 25.91
N GLU A 373 -61.06 -7.77 26.38
CA GLU A 373 -60.63 -6.57 27.13
C GLU A 373 -60.47 -5.34 26.23
N GLY A 374 -60.09 -5.52 24.96
CA GLY A 374 -60.00 -4.44 23.96
C GLY A 374 -61.35 -3.89 23.52
N HIS A 375 -62.44 -4.59 23.85
CA HIS A 375 -63.82 -4.07 23.70
C HIS A 375 -64.23 -3.13 24.84
N CYS A 376 -63.44 -3.05 25.92
CA CYS A 376 -63.73 -2.23 27.09
C CYS A 376 -62.82 -1.00 27.13
N LEU A 377 -63.38 0.17 26.80
CA LEU A 377 -62.66 1.44 26.91
C LEU A 377 -62.57 1.87 28.37
N GLN A 378 -61.41 1.70 29.02
CA GLN A 378 -61.20 2.22 30.36
C GLN A 378 -60.97 3.74 30.30
N LEU A 379 -61.85 4.51 30.94
CA LEU A 379 -61.77 5.97 31.03
C LEU A 379 -61.48 6.43 32.47
N PRO A 380 -60.32 6.08 33.06
CA PRO A 380 -60.02 6.36 34.47
C PRO A 380 -59.99 7.85 34.80
N LYS A 381 -59.68 8.72 33.81
CA LYS A 381 -59.64 10.18 33.99
C LYS A 381 -60.93 10.91 33.61
N SER A 382 -61.90 10.23 32.98
CA SER A 382 -63.15 10.83 32.49
C SER A 382 -64.36 10.50 33.36
N LEU A 383 -64.17 9.67 34.38
CA LEU A 383 -65.24 9.16 35.26
C LEU A 383 -65.88 10.28 36.11
N ALA A 384 -65.12 11.30 36.49
CA ALA A 384 -65.61 12.48 37.22
C ALA A 384 -66.53 13.36 36.36
N SER A 385 -66.31 13.39 35.04
CA SER A 385 -67.08 14.19 34.07
C SER A 385 -68.46 13.59 33.80
N TYR A 386 -68.57 12.26 33.82
CA TYR A 386 -69.82 11.53 33.54
C TYR A 386 -70.76 11.42 34.76
N LYS A 387 -70.24 11.58 35.99
CA LYS A 387 -71.04 11.49 37.22
C LYS A 387 -71.73 12.80 37.63
N ARG A 388 -71.70 13.88 36.83
CA ARG A 388 -72.63 15.01 37.02
C ARG A 388 -73.99 14.62 36.43
N PRO A 389 -75.00 14.28 37.25
CA PRO A 389 -76.32 14.02 36.74
C PRO A 389 -76.91 15.34 36.25
N TRP A 390 -77.85 15.21 35.33
CA TRP A 390 -78.76 16.25 34.88
C TRP A 390 -79.55 16.86 36.06
N ASN A 391 -78.92 17.73 36.85
CA ASN A 391 -79.62 18.63 37.76
C ASN A 391 -80.13 19.83 36.95
N ARG A 392 -81.29 19.68 36.31
CA ARG A 392 -82.13 20.85 36.01
C ARG A 392 -82.97 21.15 37.26
N PRO A 393 -82.97 22.38 37.80
CA PRO A 393 -83.87 22.72 38.88
C PRO A 393 -85.32 22.78 38.35
N SER A 394 -86.23 22.23 39.14
CA SER A 394 -87.67 22.42 39.03
C SER A 394 -88.00 23.91 39.02
N ILE A 395 -88.59 24.41 37.93
CA ILE A 395 -89.27 25.71 37.93
C ILE A 395 -90.74 25.43 38.23
N ALA A 396 -91.16 25.94 39.39
CA ALA A 396 -92.51 25.91 39.89
C ALA A 396 -93.47 26.72 39.00
N THR A 397 -94.67 26.17 38.84
CA THR A 397 -95.98 26.84 38.69
C THR A 397 -96.02 28.36 38.50
N LEU A 398 -96.58 28.78 37.36
CA LEU A 398 -97.43 29.98 37.27
C LEU A 398 -98.56 29.74 36.25
N GLU A 399 -99.75 29.56 36.83
CA GLU A 399 -101.08 30.01 36.42
C GLU A 399 -101.72 29.58 35.09
N ARG A 400 -102.96 29.08 35.24
CA ARG A 400 -103.96 28.88 34.19
C ARG A 400 -105.02 29.99 34.27
N ARG A 401 -105.21 30.63 33.11
CA ARG A 401 -106.46 31.16 32.50
C ARG A 401 -106.97 32.55 32.93
N PRO A 402 -107.76 33.23 32.06
CA PRO A 402 -108.17 32.89 30.67
C PRO A 402 -107.41 33.64 29.58
#